data_AF-A0A2V9VFR9-F1
#
_entry.id   AF-A0A2V9VFR9-F1
#
_cell.length_a   1.000
_cell.length_b   1.000
_cell.length_c   1.000
_cell.angle_alpha   90.00
_cell.angle_beta   90.00
_cell.angle_gamma   90.00
#
_symmetry.space_group_name_H-M   'P 1'
#
loop_
_entity.id
_entity.type
_entity.pdbx_description
1 polymer ?
#
loop_
_entity_poly.entity_id
_entity_poly.type
_entity_poly.pdbx_seq_one_letter_code
_entity_poly.pdbx_strand_id
1 'polypeptide(L)'
;MIAEAQLASLLRREIVNIVAGAFFLFICFISLSVAAIRPKKTARILIWLGIWSGMYGAQELLWSEPVSASLPAALQAARPTLLVCFAYLIIVVATFAFLELTQGWLHWLLQVHLLADVAVAIAAITLFVVSGSPDPLLLYNQLLVASLLAVLLVTLSIPALSRRFLVVAQHRVLTIGTFLFAAQALWVNVARPFQITVPRIYNTLGFAIFLLSVGYTGVEIMVRDERRLFLLDDELAIARQLQFSILPERTPRIAGLEIAALYKPMSAVAGDFYDFLTTDERHVGFLVADVSGHGVPAALVASMIKVATQAANGCARDPAQVLGSVGSILNRNVHGQLVSAAYLWIDMAARTATYSAAGHPPLVRWRKSDGTFTRIESNGLIFGVNAAS
;
A
#
# COMPACT_ATOMS: atom_id res chain seq x y z
N MET A 1 -5.78 56.88 -26.87
CA MET A 1 -6.71 55.89 -27.46
C MET A 1 -6.06 54.61 -28.01
N ILE A 2 -5.27 54.62 -29.11
CA ILE A 2 -4.66 53.37 -29.66
C ILE A 2 -3.62 52.77 -28.70
N ALA A 3 -2.76 53.62 -28.09
CA ALA A 3 -1.76 53.19 -27.12
C ALA A 3 -2.36 52.65 -25.80
N GLU A 4 -3.47 53.23 -25.33
CA GLU A 4 -4.18 52.77 -24.13
C GLU A 4 -4.90 51.44 -24.35
N ALA A 5 -5.50 51.23 -25.52
CA ALA A 5 -6.13 49.97 -25.88
C ALA A 5 -5.09 48.84 -26.03
N GLN A 6 -3.92 49.14 -26.61
CA GLN A 6 -2.79 48.21 -26.68
C GLN A 6 -2.25 47.88 -25.28
N LEU A 7 -2.04 48.89 -24.44
CA LEU A 7 -1.56 48.72 -23.06
C LEU A 7 -2.55 47.88 -22.22
N ALA A 8 -3.85 48.16 -22.31
CA ALA A 8 -4.89 47.39 -21.65
C ALA A 8 -4.93 45.93 -22.12
N SER A 9 -4.70 45.68 -23.43
CA SER A 9 -4.67 44.32 -23.98
C SER A 9 -3.44 43.52 -23.52
N LEU A 10 -2.28 44.18 -23.36
CA LEU A 10 -1.05 43.58 -22.84
C LEU A 10 -1.20 43.23 -21.36
N LEU A 11 -1.70 44.17 -20.55
CA LEU A 11 -1.99 43.96 -19.13
C LEU A 11 -2.99 42.80 -18.94
N ARG A 12 -4.04 42.73 -19.76
CA ARG A 12 -5.02 41.63 -19.69
C ARG A 12 -4.41 40.27 -19.96
N ARG A 13 -3.47 40.16 -20.91
CA ARG A 13 -2.76 38.90 -21.22
C ARG A 13 -1.82 38.49 -20.08
N GLU A 14 -1.12 39.42 -19.46
CA GLU A 14 -0.24 39.13 -18.32
C GLU A 14 -1.03 38.65 -17.10
N ILE A 15 -2.14 39.31 -16.78
CA ILE A 15 -3.02 38.90 -15.67
C ILE A 15 -3.46 37.44 -15.81
N VAL A 16 -3.84 37.00 -17.02
CA VAL A 16 -4.26 35.62 -17.27
C VAL A 16 -3.12 34.62 -16.93
N ASN A 17 -1.89 34.94 -17.34
CA ASN A 17 -0.75 34.07 -17.06
C ASN A 17 -0.38 34.07 -15.56
N ILE A 18 -0.49 35.21 -14.89
CA ILE A 18 -0.23 35.33 -13.45
C ILE A 18 -1.24 34.49 -12.66
N VAL A 19 -2.53 34.61 -12.99
CA VAL A 19 -3.60 33.82 -12.36
C VAL A 19 -3.37 32.33 -12.58
N ALA A 20 -2.95 31.93 -13.78
CA ALA A 20 -2.63 30.55 -14.06
C ALA A 20 -1.42 30.03 -13.27
N GLY A 21 -0.34 30.80 -13.15
CA GLY A 21 0.81 30.44 -12.33
C GLY A 21 0.44 30.27 -10.86
N ALA A 22 -0.36 31.19 -10.31
CA ALA A 22 -0.88 31.11 -8.95
C ALA A 22 -1.79 29.88 -8.73
N PHE A 23 -2.61 29.51 -9.72
CA PHE A 23 -3.44 28.31 -9.67
C PHE A 23 -2.60 27.03 -9.51
N PHE A 24 -1.48 26.90 -10.22
CA PHE A 24 -0.59 25.74 -10.05
C PHE A 24 0.15 25.75 -8.71
N LEU A 25 0.56 26.92 -8.20
CA LEU A 25 1.11 27.01 -6.83
C LEU A 25 0.07 26.60 -5.77
N PHE A 26 -1.21 26.90 -6.00
CA PHE A 26 -2.30 26.44 -5.13
C PHE A 26 -2.49 24.92 -5.19
N ILE A 27 -2.46 24.31 -6.39
CA ILE A 27 -2.47 22.84 -6.53
C ILE A 27 -1.26 22.22 -5.80
N CYS A 28 -0.07 22.80 -5.93
CA CYS A 28 1.12 22.37 -5.19
C CYS A 28 0.87 22.35 -3.69
N PHE A 29 0.36 23.45 -3.13
CA PHE A 29 0.08 23.58 -1.71
C PHE A 29 -0.94 22.53 -1.22
N ILE A 30 -2.05 22.34 -1.93
CA ILE A 30 -3.06 21.33 -1.59
C ILE A 30 -2.43 19.93 -1.65
N SER A 31 -1.75 19.60 -2.75
CA SER A 31 -1.23 18.26 -2.98
C SER A 31 -0.20 17.87 -1.91
N LEU A 32 0.68 18.79 -1.53
CA LEU A 32 1.68 18.58 -0.48
C LEU A 32 1.05 18.54 0.92
N SER A 33 0.01 19.33 1.18
CA SER A 33 -0.72 19.33 2.45
C SER A 33 -1.48 18.01 2.65
N VAL A 34 -2.14 17.49 1.60
CA VAL A 34 -2.77 16.17 1.63
C VAL A 34 -1.71 15.06 1.77
N ALA A 35 -0.57 15.18 1.10
CA ALA A 35 0.51 14.21 1.23
C ALA A 35 1.11 14.17 2.65
N ALA A 36 1.20 15.30 3.34
CA ALA A 36 1.81 15.41 4.67
C ALA A 36 1.03 14.66 5.76
N ILE A 37 -0.29 14.50 5.59
CA ILE A 37 -1.17 13.82 6.55
C ILE A 37 -1.42 12.34 6.20
N ARG A 38 -0.79 11.82 5.14
CA ARG A 38 -1.02 10.46 4.62
C ARG A 38 0.23 9.58 4.75
N PRO A 39 0.07 8.25 4.82
CA PRO A 39 1.21 7.34 4.85
C PRO A 39 2.06 7.48 3.58
N LYS A 40 3.40 7.37 3.74
CA LYS A 40 4.38 7.64 2.68
C LYS A 40 4.12 6.88 1.37
N LYS A 41 3.65 5.64 1.45
CA LYS A 41 3.39 4.80 0.26
C LYS A 41 2.29 5.39 -0.62
N THR A 42 1.22 5.89 -0.01
CA THR A 42 0.04 6.41 -0.71
C THR A 42 0.21 7.90 -1.07
N ALA A 43 1.05 8.62 -0.34
CA ALA A 43 1.32 10.05 -0.55
C ALA A 43 2.25 10.34 -1.74
N ARG A 44 3.06 9.37 -2.20
CA ARG A 44 4.11 9.57 -3.22
C ARG A 44 3.63 10.25 -4.50
N ILE A 45 2.53 9.78 -5.08
CA ILE A 45 1.96 10.37 -6.30
C ILE A 45 1.56 11.83 -6.09
N LEU A 46 1.01 12.18 -4.92
CA LEU A 46 0.63 13.55 -4.56
C LEU A 46 1.86 14.44 -4.30
N ILE A 47 2.94 13.88 -3.76
CA ILE A 47 4.21 14.62 -3.59
C ILE A 47 4.74 15.03 -4.97
N TRP A 48 4.87 14.08 -5.89
CA TRP A 48 5.37 14.37 -7.23
C TRP A 48 4.43 15.28 -8.02
N LEU A 49 3.11 15.08 -7.91
CA LEU A 49 2.12 15.99 -8.49
C LEU A 49 2.29 17.43 -7.96
N GLY A 50 2.48 17.57 -6.65
CA GLY A 50 2.65 18.86 -6.00
C GLY A 50 3.92 19.58 -6.46
N ILE A 51 5.05 18.88 -6.43
CA ILE A 51 6.34 19.41 -6.93
C ILE A 51 6.23 19.80 -8.40
N TRP A 52 5.64 18.95 -9.24
CA TRP A 52 5.48 19.20 -10.66
C TRP A 52 4.64 20.45 -10.93
N SER A 53 3.50 20.55 -10.25
CA SER A 53 2.62 21.71 -10.30
C SER A 53 3.33 22.98 -9.84
N GLY A 54 4.05 22.91 -8.72
CA GLY A 54 4.76 24.03 -8.14
C GLY A 54 5.86 24.57 -9.06
N MET A 55 6.65 23.68 -9.66
CA MET A 55 7.68 24.05 -10.63
C MET A 55 7.10 24.71 -11.86
N TYR A 56 6.02 24.17 -12.41
CA TYR A 56 5.35 24.76 -13.58
C TYR A 56 4.74 26.14 -13.24
N GLY A 57 4.06 26.26 -12.09
CA GLY A 57 3.50 27.53 -11.63
C GLY A 57 4.55 28.61 -11.38
N ALA A 58 5.66 28.24 -10.71
CA ALA A 58 6.79 29.14 -10.49
C ALA A 58 7.44 29.58 -11.81
N GLN A 59 7.61 28.65 -12.76
CA GLN A 59 8.12 28.98 -14.09
C GLN A 59 7.21 29.98 -14.81
N GLU A 60 5.89 29.77 -14.82
CA GLU A 60 4.94 30.69 -15.48
C GLU A 60 4.96 32.11 -14.88
N LEU A 61 5.14 32.22 -13.57
CA LEU A 61 5.27 33.50 -12.88
C LEU A 61 6.60 34.20 -13.21
N LEU A 62 7.71 33.48 -13.28
CA LEU A 62 9.02 34.04 -13.66
C LEU A 62 9.08 34.53 -15.12
N TRP A 63 8.20 34.02 -15.98
CA TRP A 63 8.02 34.53 -17.35
C TRP A 63 7.16 35.81 -17.43
N SER A 64 6.63 36.31 -16.32
CA SER A 64 5.84 37.54 -16.27
C SER A 64 6.69 38.71 -15.79
N GLU A 65 6.85 39.75 -16.61
CA GLU A 65 7.69 40.93 -16.28
C GLU A 65 7.21 41.70 -15.04
N PRO A 66 5.90 41.94 -14.82
CA PRO A 66 5.44 42.60 -13.59
C PRO A 66 5.77 41.80 -12.33
N VAL A 67 5.70 40.47 -12.41
CA VAL A 67 5.99 39.60 -11.27
C VAL A 67 7.48 39.57 -11.01
N SER A 68 8.31 39.38 -12.05
CA SER A 68 9.76 39.38 -11.89
C SER A 68 10.28 40.70 -11.32
N ALA A 69 9.76 41.84 -11.77
CA ALA A 69 10.13 43.16 -11.27
C ALA A 69 9.76 43.38 -9.79
N SER A 70 8.73 42.68 -9.31
CA SER A 70 8.29 42.74 -7.90
C SER A 70 9.11 41.84 -6.95
N LEU A 71 9.95 40.94 -7.48
CA LEU A 71 10.73 40.01 -6.65
C LEU A 71 11.92 40.71 -5.96
N PRO A 72 12.41 40.18 -4.82
CA PRO A 72 13.67 40.62 -4.22
C PRO A 72 14.85 40.54 -5.20
N ALA A 73 15.82 41.46 -5.07
CA ALA A 73 16.98 41.56 -5.98
C ALA A 73 17.74 40.24 -6.17
N ALA A 74 17.89 39.43 -5.12
CA ALA A 74 18.51 38.11 -5.20
C ALA A 74 17.78 37.15 -6.14
N LEU A 75 16.44 37.15 -6.12
CA LEU A 75 15.61 36.30 -6.99
C LEU A 75 15.56 36.84 -8.43
N GLN A 76 15.62 38.16 -8.61
CA GLN A 76 15.77 38.75 -9.94
C GLN A 76 17.09 38.33 -10.60
N ALA A 77 18.20 38.38 -9.84
CA ALA A 77 19.50 37.92 -10.32
C ALA A 77 19.53 36.42 -10.62
N ALA A 78 18.81 35.60 -9.85
CA ALA A 78 18.71 34.16 -10.06
C ALA A 78 17.72 33.75 -11.16
N ARG A 79 16.87 34.66 -11.65
CA ARG A 79 15.81 34.39 -12.64
C ARG A 79 16.27 33.53 -13.83
N PRO A 80 17.34 33.87 -14.58
CA PRO A 80 17.73 33.10 -15.75
C PRO A 80 18.14 31.67 -15.39
N THR A 81 18.87 31.50 -14.27
CA THR A 81 19.24 30.18 -13.74
C THR A 81 18.02 29.36 -13.33
N LEU A 82 17.05 29.97 -12.65
CA LEU A 82 15.81 29.29 -12.25
C LEU A 82 14.99 28.84 -13.45
N LEU A 83 14.87 29.67 -14.49
CA LEU A 83 14.15 29.32 -15.72
C LEU A 83 14.81 28.14 -16.44
N VAL A 84 16.14 28.10 -16.53
CA VAL A 84 16.88 26.95 -17.09
C VAL A 84 16.66 25.71 -16.22
N CYS A 85 16.81 25.81 -14.90
CA CYS A 85 16.55 24.68 -14.00
C CYS A 85 15.15 24.11 -14.19
N PHE A 86 14.10 24.94 -14.25
CA PHE A 86 12.74 24.46 -14.47
C PHE A 86 12.57 23.81 -15.85
N ALA A 87 13.14 24.39 -16.90
CA ALA A 87 13.03 23.85 -18.26
C ALA A 87 13.55 22.40 -18.38
N TYR A 88 14.58 22.02 -17.62
CA TYR A 88 15.17 20.68 -17.66
C TYR A 88 14.74 19.76 -16.49
N LEU A 89 14.31 20.30 -15.34
CA LEU A 89 13.89 19.47 -14.21
C LEU A 89 12.40 19.08 -14.24
N ILE A 90 11.55 19.82 -14.97
CA ILE A 90 10.11 19.49 -15.06
C ILE A 90 9.91 18.08 -15.63
N ILE A 91 10.68 17.68 -16.65
CA ILE A 91 10.57 16.33 -17.24
C ILE A 91 11.02 15.25 -16.25
N VAL A 92 12.07 15.51 -15.46
CA VAL A 92 12.54 14.59 -14.40
C VAL A 92 11.42 14.32 -13.40
N VAL A 93 10.76 15.38 -12.92
CA VAL A 93 9.64 15.27 -11.98
C VAL A 93 8.42 14.58 -12.60
N ALA A 94 8.14 14.88 -13.87
CA ALA A 94 7.08 14.19 -14.62
C ALA A 94 7.36 12.67 -14.68
N THR A 95 8.57 12.26 -15.05
CA THR A 95 8.97 10.85 -15.12
C THR A 95 8.85 10.16 -13.77
N PHE A 96 9.24 10.81 -12.66
CA PHE A 96 9.00 10.29 -11.31
C PHE A 96 7.50 10.07 -11.01
N ALA A 97 6.64 11.02 -11.38
CA ALA A 97 5.20 10.87 -11.20
C ALA A 97 4.64 9.66 -11.98
N PHE A 98 5.11 9.44 -13.22
CA PHE A 98 4.71 8.26 -14.00
C PHE A 98 5.29 6.95 -13.48
N LEU A 99 6.47 7.00 -12.86
CA LEU A 99 7.09 5.83 -12.26
C LEU A 99 6.19 5.21 -11.18
N GLU A 100 5.51 6.05 -10.39
CA GLU A 100 4.55 5.62 -9.35
C GLU A 100 3.27 5.00 -9.94
N LEU A 101 2.96 5.25 -11.22
CA LEU A 101 1.78 4.72 -11.91
C LEU A 101 2.06 3.44 -12.70
N THR A 102 3.33 3.03 -12.82
CA THR A 102 3.77 1.96 -13.73
C THR A 102 4.39 0.78 -12.99
N GLN A 103 4.26 -0.40 -13.58
CA GLN A 103 4.79 -1.67 -13.07
C GLN A 103 5.37 -2.53 -14.19
N GLY A 104 6.11 -3.58 -13.82
CA GLY A 104 6.71 -4.53 -14.76
C GLY A 104 7.77 -3.90 -15.66
N TRP A 105 7.80 -4.31 -16.93
CA TRP A 105 8.82 -3.84 -17.89
C TRP A 105 8.72 -2.34 -18.19
N LEU A 106 7.52 -1.77 -18.20
CA LEU A 106 7.34 -0.33 -18.42
C LEU A 106 7.98 0.50 -17.30
N HIS A 107 7.90 0.03 -16.05
CA HIS A 107 8.56 0.68 -14.92
C HIS A 107 10.07 0.72 -15.12
N TRP A 108 10.67 -0.39 -15.55
CA TRP A 108 12.10 -0.43 -15.88
C TRP A 108 12.46 0.53 -17.03
N LEU A 109 11.65 0.58 -18.09
CA LEU A 109 11.86 1.52 -19.20
C LEU A 109 11.84 2.97 -18.71
N LEU A 110 10.90 3.33 -17.83
CA LEU A 110 10.85 4.67 -17.25
C LEU A 110 12.01 4.98 -16.31
N GLN A 111 12.62 3.99 -15.65
CA GLN A 111 13.87 4.20 -14.91
C GLN A 111 15.03 4.56 -15.83
N VAL A 112 15.14 3.91 -17.00
CA VAL A 112 16.14 4.25 -18.01
C VAL A 112 15.88 5.66 -18.57
N HIS A 113 14.62 6.00 -18.83
CA HIS A 113 14.23 7.34 -19.24
C HIS A 113 14.62 8.39 -18.20
N LEU A 114 14.34 8.13 -16.92
CA LEU A 114 14.69 9.01 -15.81
C LEU A 114 16.19 9.26 -15.71
N LEU A 115 17.02 8.24 -15.91
CA LEU A 115 18.48 8.41 -15.94
C LEU A 115 18.92 9.36 -17.06
N ALA A 116 18.31 9.24 -18.25
CA ALA A 116 18.58 10.15 -19.35
C ALA A 116 18.09 11.58 -19.03
N ASP A 117 16.90 11.73 -18.45
CA ASP A 117 16.34 13.02 -18.02
C ASP A 117 17.30 13.74 -17.06
N VAL A 118 17.77 13.03 -16.02
CA VAL A 118 18.70 13.57 -15.03
C VAL A 118 20.05 13.91 -15.66
N ALA A 119 20.59 13.05 -16.53
CA ALA A 119 21.87 13.30 -17.19
C ALA A 119 21.82 14.56 -18.07
N VAL A 120 20.75 14.72 -18.87
CA VAL A 120 20.55 15.91 -19.71
C VAL A 120 20.35 17.15 -18.84
N ALA A 121 19.58 17.06 -17.76
CA ALA A 121 19.37 18.19 -16.85
C ALA A 121 20.67 18.67 -16.19
N ILE A 122 21.47 17.75 -15.66
CA ILE A 122 22.77 18.09 -15.06
C ILE A 122 23.69 18.74 -16.10
N ALA A 123 23.81 18.14 -17.29
CA ALA A 123 24.65 18.65 -18.36
C ALA A 123 24.21 20.05 -18.80
N ALA A 124 22.91 20.28 -18.98
CA ALA A 124 22.36 21.55 -19.43
C ALA A 124 22.56 22.67 -18.40
N ILE A 125 22.27 22.39 -17.12
CA ILE A 125 22.45 23.36 -16.03
C ILE A 125 23.93 23.70 -15.87
N THR A 126 24.83 22.71 -15.92
CA THR A 126 26.27 22.93 -15.84
C THR A 126 26.78 23.79 -16.99
N LEU A 127 26.33 23.47 -18.21
CA LEU A 127 26.73 24.21 -19.40
C LEU A 127 26.19 25.63 -19.40
N PHE A 128 24.97 25.86 -18.89
CA PHE A 128 24.44 27.21 -18.69
C PHE A 128 25.29 28.01 -17.69
N VAL A 129 25.68 27.42 -16.56
CA VAL A 129 26.54 28.09 -15.57
C VAL A 129 27.90 28.48 -16.15
N VAL A 130 28.47 27.65 -17.04
CA VAL A 130 29.79 27.90 -17.65
C VAL A 130 29.72 28.85 -18.84
N SER A 131 28.72 28.70 -19.72
CA SER A 131 28.66 29.41 -21.01
C SER A 131 27.70 30.60 -21.03
N GLY A 132 26.78 30.69 -20.07
CA GLY A 132 25.69 31.67 -20.06
C GLY A 132 24.62 31.46 -21.14
N SER A 133 24.76 30.44 -22.00
CA SER A 133 23.81 30.16 -23.08
C SER A 133 22.61 29.35 -22.54
N PRO A 134 21.35 29.82 -22.71
CA PRO A 134 20.16 29.17 -22.15
C PRO A 134 19.74 27.88 -22.88
N ASP A 135 20.16 27.68 -24.13
CA ASP A 135 19.57 26.67 -25.02
C ASP A 135 20.44 25.47 -25.43
N PRO A 136 21.59 25.13 -24.80
CA PRO A 136 22.56 24.25 -25.44
C PRO A 136 22.10 22.80 -25.63
N LEU A 137 21.15 22.31 -24.80
CA LEU A 137 20.61 20.94 -24.90
C LEU A 137 19.08 20.92 -25.04
N LEU A 138 18.48 22.02 -25.50
CA LEU A 138 17.03 22.14 -25.60
C LEU A 138 16.41 21.08 -26.53
N LEU A 139 17.10 20.73 -27.62
CA LEU A 139 16.68 19.67 -28.53
C LEU A 139 16.58 18.31 -27.83
N TYR A 140 17.60 17.94 -27.05
CA TYR A 140 17.60 16.66 -26.32
C TYR A 140 16.49 16.61 -25.28
N ASN A 141 16.26 17.72 -24.57
CA ASN A 141 15.14 17.82 -23.63
C ASN A 141 13.78 17.67 -24.32
N GLN A 142 13.58 18.30 -25.48
CA GLN A 142 12.35 18.16 -26.27
C GLN A 142 12.15 16.74 -26.79
N LEU A 143 13.22 16.05 -27.19
CA LEU A 143 13.16 14.64 -27.61
C LEU A 143 12.76 13.74 -26.43
N LEU A 144 13.29 13.97 -25.23
CA LEU A 144 12.91 13.23 -24.02
C LEU A 144 11.44 13.45 -23.64
N VAL A 145 10.95 14.70 -23.70
CA VAL A 145 9.53 15.01 -23.49
C VAL A 145 8.66 14.27 -24.51
N ALA A 146 9.06 14.29 -25.79
CA ALA A 146 8.32 13.62 -26.86
C ALA A 146 8.34 12.09 -26.71
N SER A 147 9.47 11.49 -26.33
CA SER A 147 9.56 10.04 -26.09
C SER A 147 8.73 9.60 -24.89
N LEU A 148 8.78 10.33 -23.78
CA LEU A 148 7.95 10.04 -22.60
C LEU A 148 6.46 10.09 -22.96
N LEU A 149 6.05 11.14 -23.68
CA LEU A 149 4.67 11.32 -24.10
C LEU A 149 4.22 10.21 -25.07
N ALA A 150 5.09 9.80 -26.00
CA ALA A 150 4.82 8.69 -26.91
C ALA A 150 4.66 7.36 -26.17
N VAL A 151 5.55 7.06 -25.21
CA VAL A 151 5.46 5.88 -24.35
C VAL A 151 4.14 5.88 -23.57
N LEU A 152 3.75 7.03 -23.01
CA LEU A 152 2.51 7.18 -22.27
C LEU A 152 1.28 6.98 -23.17
N LEU A 153 1.26 7.61 -24.35
CA LEU A 153 0.19 7.45 -25.34
C LEU A 153 0.03 5.99 -25.78
N VAL A 154 1.11 5.32 -26.14
CA VAL A 154 1.09 3.91 -26.58
C VAL A 154 0.55 3.02 -25.45
N THR A 155 1.06 3.22 -24.24
CA THR A 155 0.64 2.44 -23.07
C THR A 155 -0.85 2.65 -22.75
N LEU A 156 -1.32 3.90 -22.79
CA LEU A 156 -2.71 4.26 -22.46
C LEU A 156 -3.70 3.95 -23.57
N SER A 157 -3.27 3.92 -24.83
CA SER A 157 -4.14 3.66 -25.98
C SER A 157 -4.40 2.17 -26.18
N ILE A 158 -3.45 1.30 -25.79
CA ILE A 158 -3.57 -0.15 -25.98
C ILE A 158 -4.10 -0.78 -24.66
N PRO A 159 -5.35 -1.29 -24.63
CA PRO A 159 -5.97 -1.80 -23.38
C PRO A 159 -5.22 -2.99 -22.77
N ALA A 160 -4.49 -3.76 -23.58
CA ALA A 160 -3.67 -4.87 -23.10
C ALA A 160 -2.41 -4.37 -22.37
N LEU A 161 -1.76 -3.31 -22.86
CA LEU A 161 -0.59 -2.72 -22.21
C LEU A 161 -0.98 -1.99 -20.94
N SER A 162 -2.05 -1.18 -21.00
CA SER A 162 -2.57 -0.46 -19.85
C SER A 162 -2.88 -1.40 -18.67
N ARG A 163 -3.64 -2.47 -18.90
CA ARG A 163 -3.97 -3.45 -17.84
C ARG A 163 -2.77 -4.20 -17.29
N ARG A 164 -1.72 -4.38 -18.09
CA ARG A 164 -0.53 -5.14 -17.71
C ARG A 164 0.50 -4.27 -16.97
N PHE A 165 0.63 -3.01 -17.35
CA PHE A 165 1.76 -2.17 -16.96
C PHE A 165 1.37 -0.94 -16.14
N LEU A 166 0.09 -0.59 -16.05
CA LEU A 166 -0.37 0.47 -15.15
C LEU A 166 -0.96 -0.13 -13.88
N VAL A 167 -0.77 0.58 -12.76
CA VAL A 167 -1.37 0.21 -11.47
C VAL A 167 -2.89 0.46 -11.47
N VAL A 168 -3.40 1.27 -12.41
CA VAL A 168 -4.79 1.75 -12.43
C VAL A 168 -5.65 1.01 -13.45
N ALA A 169 -6.69 0.34 -12.97
CA ALA A 169 -7.64 -0.36 -13.83
C ALA A 169 -8.54 0.59 -14.66
N GLN A 170 -8.87 1.78 -14.14
CA GLN A 170 -9.65 2.82 -14.82
C GLN A 170 -8.75 3.99 -15.24
N HIS A 171 -8.28 3.98 -16.47
CA HIS A 171 -7.35 4.97 -17.03
C HIS A 171 -8.05 5.99 -17.93
N ARG A 172 -9.39 5.99 -18.03
CA ARG A 172 -10.12 6.84 -18.99
C ARG A 172 -9.80 8.32 -18.86
N VAL A 173 -9.80 8.85 -17.63
CA VAL A 173 -9.50 10.27 -17.37
C VAL A 173 -8.06 10.59 -17.73
N LEU A 174 -7.10 9.74 -17.32
CA LEU A 174 -5.69 9.89 -17.66
C LEU A 174 -5.43 9.78 -19.18
N THR A 175 -6.09 8.86 -19.88
CA THR A 175 -5.98 8.70 -21.34
C THR A 175 -6.50 9.94 -22.06
N ILE A 176 -7.68 10.43 -21.69
CA ILE A 176 -8.25 11.65 -22.28
C ILE A 176 -7.33 12.85 -22.02
N GLY A 177 -6.87 13.03 -20.77
CA GLY A 177 -5.96 14.12 -20.41
C GLY A 177 -4.64 14.05 -21.17
N THR A 178 -4.04 12.87 -21.28
CA THR A 178 -2.80 12.64 -22.06
C THR A 178 -3.02 12.93 -23.54
N PHE A 179 -4.13 12.48 -24.12
CA PHE A 179 -4.42 12.69 -25.54
C PHE A 179 -4.63 14.17 -25.87
N LEU A 180 -5.37 14.90 -25.02
CA LEU A 180 -5.58 16.34 -25.17
C LEU A 180 -4.26 17.11 -25.03
N PHE A 181 -3.42 16.74 -24.05
CA PHE A 181 -2.10 17.34 -23.89
C PHE A 181 -1.18 17.05 -25.08
N ALA A 182 -1.19 15.82 -25.60
CA ALA A 182 -0.40 15.47 -26.76
C ALA A 182 -0.86 16.17 -28.04
N ALA A 183 -2.17 16.28 -28.27
CA ALA A 183 -2.71 17.05 -29.39
C ALA A 183 -2.31 18.53 -29.29
N GLN A 184 -2.37 19.10 -28.08
CA GLN A 184 -1.95 20.48 -27.82
C GLN A 184 -0.43 20.68 -28.01
N ALA A 185 0.40 19.75 -27.52
CA ALA A 185 1.84 19.77 -27.72
C ALA A 185 2.22 19.63 -29.21
N LEU A 186 1.54 18.74 -29.94
CA LEU A 186 1.73 18.57 -31.37
C LEU A 186 1.35 19.85 -32.13
N TRP A 187 0.19 20.44 -31.82
CA TRP A 187 -0.26 21.70 -32.43
C TRP A 187 0.78 22.81 -32.25
N VAL A 188 1.30 22.99 -31.03
CA VAL A 188 2.31 24.02 -30.74
C VAL A 188 3.60 23.77 -31.52
N ASN A 189 4.04 22.52 -31.63
CA ASN A 189 5.25 22.18 -32.38
C ASN A 189 5.07 22.31 -33.90
N VAL A 190 3.90 21.96 -34.44
CA VAL A 190 3.58 22.10 -35.88
C VAL A 190 3.41 23.58 -36.26
N ALA A 191 2.80 24.40 -35.41
CA ALA A 191 2.58 25.82 -35.66
C ALA A 191 3.89 26.63 -35.75
N ARG A 192 4.94 26.23 -35.04
CA ARG A 192 6.24 26.93 -34.96
C ARG A 192 6.93 27.08 -36.33
N PRO A 193 7.13 26.02 -37.15
CA PRO A 193 7.68 26.13 -38.51
C PRO A 193 6.92 27.11 -39.41
N PHE A 194 5.61 27.27 -39.21
CA PHE A 194 4.77 28.20 -39.98
C PHE A 194 4.73 29.62 -39.42
N GLN A 195 5.58 29.94 -38.42
CA GLN A 195 5.63 31.24 -37.75
C GLN A 195 4.30 31.66 -37.10
N ILE A 196 3.42 30.69 -36.81
CA ILE A 196 2.14 30.94 -36.13
C ILE A 196 2.43 31.04 -34.63
N THR A 197 2.31 32.24 -34.07
CA THR A 197 2.49 32.46 -32.63
C THR A 197 1.27 31.96 -31.86
N VAL A 198 1.41 30.84 -31.18
CA VAL A 198 0.37 30.31 -30.28
C VAL A 198 0.43 31.05 -28.93
N PRO A 199 -0.68 31.61 -28.44
CA PRO A 199 -0.72 32.23 -27.12
C PRO A 199 -0.30 31.28 -26.00
N ARG A 200 0.49 31.78 -25.04
CA ARG A 200 1.05 30.97 -23.93
C ARG A 200 0.00 30.22 -23.12
N ILE A 201 -1.20 30.79 -22.97
CA ILE A 201 -2.33 30.20 -22.24
C ILE A 201 -2.71 28.80 -22.74
N TYR A 202 -2.49 28.48 -24.02
CA TYR A 202 -2.78 27.14 -24.52
C TYR A 202 -1.84 26.07 -23.93
N ASN A 203 -0.58 26.41 -23.67
CA ASN A 203 0.37 25.51 -22.99
C ASN A 203 -0.08 25.23 -21.56
N THR A 204 -0.46 26.30 -20.86
CA THR A 204 -0.98 26.25 -19.51
C THR A 204 -2.24 25.40 -19.41
N LEU A 205 -3.19 25.56 -20.35
CA LEU A 205 -4.45 24.82 -20.33
C LEU A 205 -4.26 23.33 -20.57
N GLY A 206 -3.49 22.93 -21.59
CA GLY A 206 -3.28 21.50 -21.81
C GLY A 206 -2.44 20.85 -20.72
N PHE A 207 -1.46 21.56 -20.16
CA PHE A 207 -0.77 21.09 -18.97
C PHE A 207 -1.70 20.97 -17.76
N ALA A 208 -2.61 21.93 -17.54
CA ALA A 208 -3.60 21.85 -16.46
C ALA A 208 -4.51 20.64 -16.61
N ILE A 209 -5.04 20.38 -17.81
CA ILE A 209 -5.87 19.21 -18.12
C ILE A 209 -5.10 17.92 -17.80
N PHE A 210 -3.84 17.84 -18.25
CA PHE A 210 -3.01 16.69 -18.00
C PHE A 210 -2.72 16.47 -16.52
N LEU A 211 -2.28 17.52 -15.83
CA LEU A 211 -1.95 17.49 -14.41
C LEU A 211 -3.17 17.11 -13.57
N LEU A 212 -4.35 17.69 -13.85
CA LEU A 212 -5.59 17.32 -13.18
C LEU A 212 -6.00 15.87 -13.46
N SER A 213 -5.73 15.34 -14.65
CA SER A 213 -5.99 13.94 -14.97
C SER A 213 -5.08 12.98 -14.18
N VAL A 214 -3.80 13.31 -14.02
CA VAL A 214 -2.85 12.58 -13.17
C VAL A 214 -3.27 12.68 -11.70
N GLY A 215 -3.64 13.88 -11.25
CA GLY A 215 -4.08 14.13 -9.88
C GLY A 215 -5.36 13.37 -9.52
N TYR A 216 -6.37 13.40 -10.38
CA TYR A 216 -7.59 12.61 -10.22
C TYR A 216 -7.27 11.11 -10.09
N THR A 217 -6.41 10.61 -10.99
CA THR A 217 -5.98 9.22 -10.99
C THR A 217 -5.26 8.85 -9.69
N GLY A 218 -4.35 9.70 -9.20
CA GLY A 218 -3.66 9.52 -7.93
C GLY A 218 -4.61 9.47 -6.73
N VAL A 219 -5.59 10.37 -6.68
CA VAL A 219 -6.62 10.38 -5.63
C VAL A 219 -7.51 9.13 -5.71
N GLU A 220 -7.88 8.69 -6.90
CA GLU A 220 -8.70 7.49 -7.10
C GLU A 220 -7.99 6.22 -6.61
N ILE A 221 -6.69 6.08 -6.88
CA ILE A 221 -5.87 4.98 -6.34
C ILE A 221 -5.87 5.03 -4.80
N MET A 222 -5.61 6.21 -4.23
CA MET A 222 -5.58 6.41 -2.78
C MET A 222 -6.90 5.98 -2.12
N VAL A 223 -8.03 6.46 -2.64
CA VAL A 223 -9.35 6.14 -2.09
C VAL A 223 -9.67 4.65 -2.22
N ARG A 224 -9.25 3.99 -3.31
CA ARG A 224 -9.45 2.55 -3.50
C ARG A 224 -8.65 1.72 -2.50
N ASP A 225 -7.38 2.07 -2.27
CA ASP A 225 -6.53 1.36 -1.33
C ASP A 225 -7.07 1.48 0.10
N GLU A 226 -7.53 2.67 0.51
CA GLU A 226 -8.16 2.87 1.82
C GLU A 226 -9.43 2.06 1.99
N ARG A 227 -10.31 2.04 0.97
CA ARG A 227 -11.52 1.20 1.01
C ARG A 227 -11.19 -0.28 1.09
N ARG A 228 -10.17 -0.74 0.37
CA ARG A 228 -9.77 -2.15 0.41
C ARG A 228 -9.25 -2.54 1.79
N LEU A 229 -8.43 -1.69 2.42
CA LEU A 229 -7.95 -1.93 3.77
C LEU A 229 -9.10 -1.96 4.78
N PHE A 230 -10.05 -1.03 4.67
CA PHE A 230 -11.23 -1.00 5.53
C PHE A 230 -12.08 -2.28 5.39
N LEU A 231 -12.35 -2.71 4.16
CA LEU A 231 -13.10 -3.95 3.91
C LEU A 231 -12.39 -5.19 4.45
N LEU A 232 -11.06 -5.26 4.32
CA LEU A 232 -10.27 -6.36 4.89
C LEU A 232 -10.32 -6.38 6.42
N ASP A 233 -10.32 -5.21 7.07
CA ASP A 233 -10.44 -5.12 8.52
C ASP A 233 -11.82 -5.59 9.01
N ASP A 234 -12.88 -5.20 8.31
CA ASP A 234 -14.25 -5.68 8.55
C ASP A 234 -14.37 -7.21 8.37
N GLU A 235 -13.81 -7.76 7.28
CA GLU A 235 -13.78 -9.21 7.04
C GLU A 235 -13.01 -9.96 8.14
N LEU A 236 -11.89 -9.41 8.61
CA LEU A 236 -11.11 -9.97 9.72
C LEU A 236 -11.84 -9.86 11.06
N ALA A 237 -12.62 -8.81 11.29
CA ALA A 237 -13.46 -8.66 12.48
C ALA A 237 -14.57 -9.72 12.52
N ILE A 238 -15.19 -10.01 11.37
CA ILE A 238 -16.17 -11.10 11.24
C ILE A 238 -15.49 -12.46 11.50
N ALA A 239 -14.33 -12.71 10.88
CA ALA A 239 -13.57 -13.93 11.11
C ALA A 239 -13.18 -14.12 12.59
N ARG A 240 -12.82 -13.03 13.27
CA ARG A 240 -12.58 -13.02 14.72
C ARG A 240 -13.81 -13.44 15.49
N GLN A 241 -14.96 -12.84 15.23
CA GLN A 241 -16.21 -13.17 15.93
C GLN A 241 -16.57 -14.65 15.75
N LEU A 242 -16.43 -15.19 14.53
CA LEU A 242 -16.64 -16.60 14.26
C LEU A 242 -15.66 -17.47 15.05
N GLN A 243 -14.37 -17.11 15.07
CA GLN A 243 -13.38 -17.84 15.85
C GLN A 243 -13.68 -17.79 17.35
N PHE A 244 -14.12 -16.66 17.90
CA PHE A 244 -14.50 -16.63 19.33
C PHE A 244 -15.70 -17.53 19.63
N SER A 245 -16.60 -17.75 18.67
CA SER A 245 -17.76 -18.63 18.84
C SER A 245 -17.42 -20.13 18.88
N ILE A 246 -16.24 -20.54 18.39
CA ILE A 246 -15.82 -21.95 18.46
C ILE A 246 -15.20 -22.29 19.82
N LEU A 247 -14.70 -21.28 20.54
CA LEU A 247 -14.12 -21.43 21.86
C LEU A 247 -15.23 -21.59 22.91
N PRO A 248 -14.97 -22.28 24.02
CA PRO A 248 -15.94 -22.38 25.11
C PRO A 248 -16.33 -21.00 25.66
N GLU A 249 -17.63 -20.68 25.63
CA GLU A 249 -18.15 -19.44 26.23
C GLU A 249 -18.07 -19.47 27.77
N ARG A 250 -18.14 -20.67 28.36
CA ARG A 250 -18.14 -20.89 29.81
C ARG A 250 -17.32 -22.11 30.15
N THR A 251 -16.73 -22.09 31.33
CA THR A 251 -16.08 -23.27 31.90
C THR A 251 -17.15 -24.22 32.45
N PRO A 252 -16.96 -25.55 32.32
CA PRO A 252 -17.92 -26.51 32.84
C PRO A 252 -17.95 -26.50 34.37
N ARG A 253 -19.11 -26.82 34.94
CA ARG A 253 -19.28 -26.91 36.40
C ARG A 253 -19.18 -28.38 36.82
N ILE A 254 -18.10 -28.71 37.52
CA ILE A 254 -17.84 -30.07 38.05
C ILE A 254 -17.69 -29.96 39.56
N ALA A 255 -18.40 -30.79 40.33
CA ALA A 255 -18.39 -30.72 41.78
C ALA A 255 -16.98 -30.96 42.34
N GLY A 256 -16.46 -30.00 43.12
CA GLY A 256 -15.12 -30.07 43.71
C GLY A 256 -13.98 -29.64 42.79
N LEU A 257 -14.27 -29.09 41.60
CA LEU A 257 -13.28 -28.59 40.65
C LEU A 257 -13.61 -27.16 40.22
N GLU A 258 -12.68 -26.24 40.44
CA GLU A 258 -12.77 -24.85 39.95
C GLU A 258 -11.96 -24.71 38.66
N ILE A 259 -12.58 -24.18 37.61
CA ILE A 259 -11.99 -24.07 36.27
C ILE A 259 -12.02 -22.62 35.83
N ALA A 260 -10.85 -22.09 35.48
CA ALA A 260 -10.67 -20.76 34.89
C ALA A 260 -9.86 -20.86 33.60
N ALA A 261 -10.23 -20.06 32.59
CA ALA A 261 -9.52 -19.95 31.32
C ALA A 261 -9.48 -18.50 30.87
N LEU A 262 -8.41 -18.11 30.18
CA LEU A 262 -8.23 -16.77 29.61
C LEU A 262 -7.65 -16.89 28.21
N TYR A 263 -8.34 -16.32 27.23
CA TYR A 263 -7.91 -16.29 25.84
C TYR A 263 -7.64 -14.85 25.39
N LYS A 264 -6.40 -14.56 25.00
CA LYS A 264 -5.95 -13.23 24.56
C LYS A 264 -5.17 -13.35 23.24
N PRO A 265 -5.84 -13.28 22.08
CA PRO A 265 -5.16 -13.38 20.80
C PRO A 265 -4.30 -12.12 20.53
N MET A 266 -3.12 -12.30 19.94
CA MET A 266 -2.23 -11.20 19.55
C MET A 266 -2.72 -10.47 18.29
N SER A 267 -3.42 -11.18 17.40
CA SER A 267 -3.96 -10.70 16.12
C SER A 267 -5.49 -10.78 16.07
N ALA A 268 -6.10 -10.34 14.95
CA ALA A 268 -7.54 -10.45 14.74
C ALA A 268 -8.03 -11.89 14.89
N VAL A 269 -7.28 -12.85 14.35
CA VAL A 269 -7.50 -14.30 14.48
C VAL A 269 -6.19 -14.99 14.87
N ALA A 270 -6.26 -16.11 15.61
CA ALA A 270 -5.09 -16.78 16.19
C ALA A 270 -5.05 -18.31 15.92
N GLY A 271 -3.90 -18.94 16.11
CA GLY A 271 -3.74 -20.41 16.00
C GLY A 271 -4.08 -21.16 17.29
N ASP A 272 -3.98 -20.47 18.44
CA ASP A 272 -4.24 -21.01 19.76
C ASP A 272 -5.70 -21.43 19.92
N PHE A 273 -5.91 -22.59 20.52
CA PHE A 273 -7.22 -23.19 20.73
C PHE A 273 -7.28 -23.92 22.07
N TYR A 274 -8.45 -23.90 22.71
CA TYR A 274 -8.71 -24.76 23.87
C TYR A 274 -10.17 -25.21 23.87
N ASP A 275 -10.43 -26.37 24.47
CA ASP A 275 -11.78 -26.92 24.59
C ASP A 275 -11.95 -27.77 25.85
N PHE A 276 -13.20 -28.00 26.24
CA PHE A 276 -13.55 -28.92 27.31
C PHE A 276 -14.42 -30.07 26.78
N LEU A 277 -14.03 -31.31 27.06
CA LEU A 277 -14.85 -32.50 26.80
C LEU A 277 -15.46 -32.97 28.11
N THR A 278 -16.77 -32.79 28.29
CA THR A 278 -17.48 -33.27 29.49
C THR A 278 -18.28 -34.51 29.13
N THR A 279 -18.15 -35.59 29.91
CA THR A 279 -18.95 -36.81 29.73
C THR A 279 -20.10 -36.91 30.73
N ASP A 280 -19.92 -36.36 31.94
CA ASP A 280 -20.93 -36.30 33.00
C ASP A 280 -20.51 -35.26 34.08
N GLU A 281 -21.22 -35.21 35.21
CA GLU A 281 -21.01 -34.24 36.29
C GLU A 281 -19.70 -34.42 37.11
N ARG A 282 -18.93 -35.50 36.87
CA ARG A 282 -17.69 -35.83 37.60
C ARG A 282 -16.46 -35.96 36.72
N HIS A 283 -16.62 -35.86 35.41
CA HIS A 283 -15.58 -36.18 34.44
C HIS A 283 -15.41 -35.07 33.41
N VAL A 284 -14.18 -34.59 33.25
CA VAL A 284 -13.87 -33.51 32.32
C VAL A 284 -12.48 -33.68 31.70
N GLY A 285 -12.43 -33.47 30.40
CA GLY A 285 -11.23 -33.36 29.59
C GLY A 285 -10.92 -31.90 29.26
N PHE A 286 -9.65 -31.55 29.22
CA PHE A 286 -9.12 -30.25 28.86
C PHE A 286 -8.20 -30.43 27.68
N LEU A 287 -8.51 -29.78 26.56
CA LEU A 287 -7.62 -29.72 25.41
C LEU A 287 -7.04 -28.30 25.30
N VAL A 288 -5.75 -28.21 25.06
CA VAL A 288 -5.08 -26.98 24.59
C VAL A 288 -4.28 -27.33 23.36
N ALA A 289 -4.31 -26.47 22.35
CA ALA A 289 -3.53 -26.63 21.14
C ALA A 289 -3.01 -25.28 20.63
N ASP A 290 -1.87 -25.32 19.94
CA ASP A 290 -1.25 -24.16 19.30
C ASP A 290 -0.80 -24.56 17.89
N VAL A 291 -1.28 -23.81 16.91
CA VAL A 291 -1.00 -24.01 15.49
C VAL A 291 0.11 -23.05 15.06
N SER A 292 1.18 -23.60 14.51
CA SER A 292 2.29 -22.81 13.99
C SER A 292 1.82 -21.83 12.91
N GLY A 293 2.29 -20.58 13.00
CA GLY A 293 1.91 -19.50 12.09
C GLY A 293 0.89 -18.56 12.73
N HIS A 294 0.26 -17.73 11.92
CA HIS A 294 -0.72 -16.75 12.39
C HIS A 294 -1.74 -16.42 11.30
N GLY A 295 -2.79 -15.68 11.67
CA GLY A 295 -3.81 -15.22 10.74
C GLY A 295 -4.83 -16.30 10.39
N VAL A 296 -5.55 -16.08 9.28
CA VAL A 296 -6.69 -16.90 8.85
C VAL A 296 -6.34 -18.40 8.69
N PRO A 297 -5.19 -18.79 8.08
CA PRO A 297 -4.87 -20.21 7.93
C PRO A 297 -4.73 -20.95 9.28
N ALA A 298 -4.10 -20.32 10.28
CA ALA A 298 -3.94 -20.93 11.61
C ALA A 298 -5.30 -21.07 12.34
N ALA A 299 -6.17 -20.07 12.21
CA ALA A 299 -7.52 -20.10 12.78
C ALA A 299 -8.44 -21.16 12.16
N LEU A 300 -8.28 -21.46 10.86
CA LEU A 300 -8.99 -22.55 10.20
C LEU A 300 -8.57 -23.91 10.76
N VAL A 301 -7.28 -24.12 11.00
CA VAL A 301 -6.80 -25.36 11.64
C VAL A 301 -7.32 -25.46 13.08
N ALA A 302 -7.33 -24.37 13.85
CA ALA A 302 -7.97 -24.36 15.18
C ALA A 302 -9.45 -24.81 15.13
N SER A 303 -10.18 -24.40 14.09
CA SER A 303 -11.56 -24.85 13.86
C SER A 303 -11.64 -26.34 13.51
N MET A 304 -10.67 -26.88 12.78
CA MET A 304 -10.58 -28.33 12.53
C MET A 304 -10.27 -29.10 13.82
N ILE A 305 -9.43 -28.55 14.70
CA ILE A 305 -9.15 -29.15 16.01
C ILE A 305 -10.43 -29.28 16.83
N LYS A 306 -11.29 -28.24 16.84
CA LYS A 306 -12.61 -28.30 17.50
C LYS A 306 -13.43 -29.51 17.00
N VAL A 307 -13.58 -29.65 15.69
CA VAL A 307 -14.36 -30.74 15.08
C VAL A 307 -13.74 -32.10 15.37
N ALA A 308 -12.41 -32.22 15.25
CA ALA A 308 -11.69 -33.46 15.52
C ALA A 308 -11.80 -33.88 16.99
N THR A 309 -11.78 -32.92 17.91
CA THR A 309 -11.92 -33.13 19.35
C THR A 309 -13.33 -33.61 19.69
N GLN A 310 -14.35 -33.01 19.07
CA GLN A 310 -15.73 -33.47 19.23
C GLN A 310 -15.94 -34.90 18.69
N ALA A 311 -15.28 -35.26 17.59
CA ALA A 311 -15.31 -36.61 17.06
C ALA A 311 -14.65 -37.64 18.00
N ALA A 312 -13.66 -37.22 18.79
CA ALA A 312 -12.96 -38.05 19.77
C ALA A 312 -13.73 -38.22 21.11
N ASN A 313 -14.96 -37.69 21.24
CA ASN A 313 -15.70 -37.72 22.50
C ASN A 313 -15.95 -39.16 23.02
N GLY A 314 -16.08 -40.14 22.13
CA GLY A 314 -16.27 -41.56 22.50
C GLY A 314 -15.08 -42.17 23.27
N CYS A 315 -13.88 -41.61 23.14
CA CYS A 315 -12.68 -42.05 23.86
C CYS A 315 -12.13 -40.98 24.80
N ALA A 316 -12.95 -40.01 25.23
CA ALA A 316 -12.53 -38.85 26.03
C ALA A 316 -11.72 -39.18 27.30
N ARG A 317 -11.90 -40.39 27.86
CA ARG A 317 -11.20 -40.91 29.06
C ARG A 317 -9.73 -41.26 28.85
N ASP A 318 -9.31 -41.47 27.60
CA ASP A 318 -7.94 -41.85 27.23
C ASP A 318 -7.27 -40.72 26.45
N PRO A 319 -6.43 -39.89 27.11
CA PRO A 319 -5.72 -38.79 26.47
C PRO A 319 -4.91 -39.18 25.22
N ALA A 320 -4.32 -40.37 25.20
CA ALA A 320 -3.51 -40.81 24.07
C ALA A 320 -4.39 -41.15 22.87
N GLN A 321 -5.56 -41.76 23.09
CA GLN A 321 -6.53 -42.02 22.02
C GLN A 321 -7.17 -40.74 21.49
N VAL A 322 -7.48 -39.78 22.36
CA VAL A 322 -8.02 -38.47 21.94
C VAL A 322 -7.03 -37.76 21.03
N LEU A 323 -5.77 -37.62 21.45
CA LEU A 323 -4.74 -36.98 20.64
C LEU A 323 -4.41 -37.78 19.38
N GLY A 324 -4.44 -39.12 19.43
CA GLY A 324 -4.27 -39.96 18.25
C GLY A 324 -5.40 -39.76 17.23
N SER A 325 -6.65 -39.66 17.68
CA SER A 325 -7.81 -39.37 16.83
C SER A 325 -7.69 -37.99 16.19
N VAL A 326 -7.39 -36.95 16.98
CA VAL A 326 -7.19 -35.59 16.49
C VAL A 326 -6.04 -35.53 15.49
N GLY A 327 -4.89 -36.10 15.83
CA GLY A 327 -3.71 -36.16 14.97
C GLY A 327 -3.98 -36.87 13.64
N SER A 328 -4.77 -37.95 13.65
CA SER A 328 -5.13 -38.68 12.41
C SER A 328 -5.94 -37.83 11.42
N ILE A 329 -6.80 -36.94 11.93
CA ILE A 329 -7.60 -36.02 11.12
C ILE A 329 -6.70 -34.87 10.62
N LEU A 330 -5.89 -34.30 11.49
CA LEU A 330 -5.02 -33.17 11.13
C LEU A 330 -3.94 -33.59 10.13
N ASN A 331 -3.25 -34.71 10.33
CA ASN A 331 -2.17 -35.17 9.44
C ASN A 331 -2.66 -35.47 8.01
N ARG A 332 -3.96 -35.78 7.83
CA ARG A 332 -4.54 -36.01 6.50
C ARG A 332 -4.93 -34.72 5.78
N ASN A 333 -5.29 -33.68 6.52
CA ASN A 333 -5.98 -32.51 5.97
C ASN A 333 -5.17 -31.21 6.10
N VAL A 334 -4.15 -31.19 6.96
CA VAL A 334 -3.30 -30.02 7.21
C VAL A 334 -1.94 -30.27 6.56
N HIS A 335 -1.52 -29.33 5.70
CA HIS A 335 -0.23 -29.39 5.02
C HIS A 335 0.58 -28.13 5.34
N GLY A 336 1.83 -28.31 5.77
CA GLY A 336 2.77 -27.20 6.01
C GLY A 336 2.54 -26.42 7.31
N GLN A 337 1.59 -26.81 8.15
CA GLN A 337 1.42 -26.28 9.51
C GLN A 337 1.65 -27.39 10.53
N LEU A 338 2.39 -27.06 11.58
CA LEU A 338 2.62 -27.92 12.73
C LEU A 338 1.64 -27.55 13.85
N VAL A 339 1.13 -28.54 14.58
CA VAL A 339 0.20 -28.30 15.68
C VAL A 339 0.69 -29.00 16.93
N SER A 340 0.98 -28.22 17.96
CA SER A 340 1.19 -28.75 19.30
C SER A 340 -0.15 -28.89 20.02
N ALA A 341 -0.33 -29.95 20.80
CA ALA A 341 -1.54 -30.15 21.58
C ALA A 341 -1.28 -30.88 22.89
N ALA A 342 -2.08 -30.62 23.91
CA ALA A 342 -2.06 -31.30 25.19
C ALA A 342 -3.48 -31.60 25.64
N TYR A 343 -3.68 -32.79 26.19
CA TYR A 343 -4.97 -33.22 26.72
C TYR A 343 -4.83 -33.78 28.14
N LEU A 344 -5.65 -33.26 29.04
CA LEU A 344 -5.75 -33.67 30.44
C LEU A 344 -7.16 -34.20 30.71
N TRP A 345 -7.26 -35.42 31.21
CA TRP A 345 -8.51 -36.01 31.69
C TRP A 345 -8.53 -36.00 33.22
N ILE A 346 -9.61 -35.53 33.83
CA ILE A 346 -9.81 -35.55 35.29
C ILE A 346 -11.06 -36.37 35.61
N ASP A 347 -10.88 -37.37 36.47
CA ASP A 347 -11.95 -38.14 37.09
C ASP A 347 -12.06 -37.75 38.58
N MET A 348 -13.13 -37.02 38.92
CA MET A 348 -13.36 -36.56 40.28
C MET A 348 -13.89 -37.65 41.21
N ALA A 349 -14.42 -38.76 40.68
CA ALA A 349 -14.85 -39.90 41.47
C ALA A 349 -13.64 -40.71 41.95
N ALA A 350 -12.70 -41.00 41.04
CA ALA A 350 -11.45 -41.70 41.35
C ALA A 350 -10.36 -40.77 41.93
N ARG A 351 -10.53 -39.44 41.79
CA ARG A 351 -9.52 -38.42 42.11
C ARG A 351 -8.21 -38.63 41.34
N THR A 352 -8.33 -39.01 40.08
CA THR A 352 -7.20 -39.24 39.18
C THR A 352 -7.18 -38.22 38.07
N ALA A 353 -5.98 -37.96 37.55
CA ALA A 353 -5.77 -37.12 36.39
C ALA A 353 -4.78 -37.80 35.45
N THR A 354 -5.16 -37.93 34.17
CA THR A 354 -4.36 -38.59 33.13
C THR A 354 -3.99 -37.55 32.07
N TYR A 355 -2.73 -37.52 31.67
CA TYR A 355 -2.20 -36.48 30.78
C TYR A 355 -1.45 -37.08 29.59
N SER A 356 -1.67 -36.52 28.41
CA SER A 356 -0.86 -36.77 27.22
C SER A 356 -0.67 -35.47 26.45
N ALA A 357 0.45 -35.32 25.75
CA ALA A 357 0.66 -34.20 24.85
C ALA A 357 1.38 -34.65 23.56
N ALA A 358 1.35 -33.78 22.57
CA ALA A 358 1.92 -33.91 21.24
C ALA A 358 2.72 -32.62 20.96
N GLY A 359 4.01 -32.62 21.28
CA GLY A 359 4.92 -31.49 21.09
C GLY A 359 4.55 -30.19 21.85
N HIS A 360 3.67 -30.25 22.86
CA HIS A 360 3.21 -29.07 23.60
C HIS A 360 4.07 -28.82 24.85
N PRO A 361 4.17 -27.58 25.36
CA PRO A 361 4.86 -27.31 26.61
C PRO A 361 4.34 -28.16 27.79
N PRO A 362 5.21 -28.49 28.78
CA PRO A 362 4.82 -29.33 29.90
C PRO A 362 3.65 -28.77 30.73
N LEU A 363 2.80 -29.66 31.22
CA LEU A 363 1.76 -29.31 32.19
C LEU A 363 2.43 -28.91 33.52
N VAL A 364 2.05 -27.76 34.07
CA VAL A 364 2.56 -27.29 35.36
C VAL A 364 1.53 -27.59 36.45
N ARG A 365 1.95 -28.39 37.44
CA ARG A 365 1.15 -28.68 38.63
C ARG A 365 1.70 -27.89 39.82
N TRP A 366 0.88 -27.05 40.42
CA TRP A 366 1.17 -26.41 41.70
C TRP A 366 0.47 -27.16 42.83
N ARG A 367 1.17 -27.31 43.96
CA ARG A 367 0.62 -27.93 45.16
C ARG A 367 0.70 -26.96 46.33
N LYS A 368 -0.46 -26.59 46.88
CA LYS A 368 -0.56 -25.64 48.00
C LYS A 368 0.09 -26.15 49.28
N SER A 369 0.03 -27.46 49.55
CA SER A 369 0.49 -28.03 50.84
C SER A 369 1.99 -27.86 51.08
N ASP A 370 2.81 -27.85 50.02
CA ASP A 370 4.26 -27.69 50.08
C ASP A 370 4.79 -26.48 49.28
N GLY A 371 3.89 -25.74 48.60
CA GLY A 371 4.25 -24.56 47.80
C GLY A 371 5.05 -24.89 46.53
N THR A 372 5.09 -26.15 46.10
CA THR A 372 5.95 -26.60 45.01
C THR A 372 5.28 -26.54 43.65
N PHE A 373 6.07 -26.27 42.60
CA PHE A 373 5.69 -26.41 41.20
C PHE A 373 6.39 -27.62 40.60
N THR A 374 5.63 -28.56 40.03
CA THR A 374 6.15 -29.70 39.29
C THR A 374 5.78 -29.57 37.82
N ARG A 375 6.73 -29.80 36.91
CA ARG A 375 6.46 -29.96 35.49
C ARG A 375 6.17 -31.43 35.19
N ILE A 376 5.08 -31.69 34.50
CA ILE A 376 4.67 -33.02 34.04
C ILE A 376 4.95 -33.07 32.54
N GLU A 377 6.01 -33.79 32.17
CA GLU A 377 6.37 -34.00 30.78
C GLU A 377 5.73 -35.29 30.26
N SER A 378 5.03 -35.16 29.14
CA SER A 378 4.49 -36.28 28.35
C SER A 378 4.37 -35.74 26.94
N ASN A 379 5.11 -36.28 25.98
CA ASN A 379 5.13 -35.78 24.61
C ASN A 379 5.24 -36.91 23.60
N GLY A 380 4.23 -37.02 22.74
CA GLY A 380 4.31 -37.66 21.44
C GLY A 380 4.76 -36.68 20.37
N LEU A 381 4.78 -37.15 19.11
CA LEU A 381 5.13 -36.33 17.96
C LEU A 381 4.13 -35.18 17.78
N ILE A 382 4.62 -33.98 17.47
CA ILE A 382 3.78 -32.84 17.07
C ILE A 382 3.01 -33.19 15.79
N PHE A 383 1.76 -32.73 15.65
CA PHE A 383 0.96 -33.02 14.46
C PHE A 383 1.48 -32.22 13.25
N GLY A 384 1.21 -32.71 12.04
CA GLY A 384 1.64 -32.09 10.78
C GLY A 384 3.07 -32.40 10.35
N VAL A 385 3.85 -33.10 11.20
CA VAL A 385 5.10 -33.73 10.78
C VAL A 385 4.73 -35.03 10.10
N ASN A 386 4.88 -35.11 8.78
CA ASN A 386 4.67 -36.36 8.06
C ASN A 386 5.45 -37.49 8.76
N ALA A 387 4.74 -38.45 9.36
CA ALA A 387 5.27 -39.80 9.43
C ALA A 387 5.29 -40.27 7.98
N ALA A 388 6.49 -40.35 7.39
CA ALA A 388 6.69 -40.94 6.08
C ALA A 388 5.90 -42.26 6.02
N SER A 389 4.93 -42.34 5.11
CA SER A 389 4.41 -43.60 4.63
C SER A 389 5.36 -44.16 3.59
#